data_AF-A0A060T6I9-F1
#
_entry.id   AF-A0A060T6I9-F1
#
_cell.length_a   1.000
_cell.length_b   1.000
_cell.length_c   1.000
_cell.angle_alpha   90.00
_cell.angle_beta   90.00
_cell.angle_gamma   90.00
#
_symmetry.space_group_name_H-M   'P 1'
#
loop_
_entity.id
_entity.type
_entity.pdbx_description
1 polymer ?
#
loop_
_entity_poly.entity_id
_entity_poly.type
_entity_poly.pdbx_seq_one_letter_code
_entity_poly.pdbx_strand_id
1 'polypeptide(L)'
;MDRVEHLISHSNHLSQRLQMLLDKQWDALSVSGTPKHTRKLIESTMNELLDTQKELVECYDSELTIKREWLDKTKVIQDKIVRLQQEITSIESDSELAKEVHLLQTEQTEINDEIAKLEFRLKTLLSRKQEISKRLLYLKSTVESKSSSYHHELQSLKPPEDTEVEAYERQVDAIRDHVTSTEQEVQALSDGLVVWRDVCQEVGELEANLVSCLKASDPSRAKSMIEATIGRVQEKLDLATKYNWSLLVVAIGHELQALKRALELLKQNDTPTPTLPA
;
A
#
# COMPACT_ATOMS: atom_id res chain seq x y z
N MET A 1 -66.67 -64.77 33.21
CA MET A 1 -67.16 -64.01 34.37
C MET A 1 -68.59 -64.36 34.70
N ASP A 2 -69.56 -64.23 33.79
CA ASP A 2 -70.99 -64.49 34.05
C ASP A 2 -71.31 -65.86 34.70
N ARG A 3 -70.63 -66.94 34.29
CA ARG A 3 -70.89 -68.28 34.83
C ARG A 3 -70.40 -68.45 36.28
N VAL A 4 -69.23 -67.90 36.60
CA VAL A 4 -68.64 -67.98 37.96
C VAL A 4 -69.47 -67.14 38.93
N GLU A 5 -69.84 -65.92 38.52
CA GLU A 5 -70.69 -65.04 39.32
C GLU A 5 -72.07 -65.66 39.60
N HIS A 6 -72.66 -66.31 38.58
CA HIS A 6 -73.91 -67.04 38.74
C HIS A 6 -73.79 -68.21 39.74
N LEU A 7 -72.72 -69.01 39.64
CA LEU A 7 -72.49 -70.14 40.55
C LEU A 7 -72.19 -69.69 41.98
N ILE A 8 -71.48 -68.57 42.18
CA ILE A 8 -71.26 -67.96 43.50
C ILE A 8 -72.60 -67.53 44.10
N SER A 9 -73.43 -66.83 43.33
CA SER A 9 -74.76 -66.40 43.76
C SER A 9 -75.65 -67.59 44.13
N HIS A 10 -75.62 -68.66 43.33
CA HIS A 10 -76.37 -69.87 43.58
C HIS A 10 -75.89 -70.63 44.83
N SER A 11 -74.57 -70.76 45.03
CA SER A 11 -73.98 -71.31 46.25
C SER A 11 -74.38 -70.52 47.50
N ASN A 12 -74.38 -69.17 47.41
CA ASN A 12 -74.82 -68.32 48.51
C ASN A 12 -76.31 -68.53 48.84
N HIS A 13 -77.16 -68.68 47.82
CA HIS A 13 -78.58 -68.98 48.01
C HIS A 13 -78.81 -70.37 48.65
N LEU A 14 -78.09 -71.40 48.18
CA LEU A 14 -78.15 -72.74 48.76
C LEU A 14 -77.66 -72.77 50.21
N SER A 15 -76.63 -71.99 50.54
CA SER A 15 -76.13 -71.84 51.91
C SER A 15 -77.16 -71.18 52.83
N GLN A 16 -77.84 -70.13 52.36
CA GLN A 16 -78.95 -69.49 53.12
C GLN A 16 -80.12 -70.45 53.30
N ARG A 17 -80.50 -71.20 52.27
CA ARG A 17 -81.55 -72.22 52.34
C ARG A 17 -81.21 -73.34 53.31
N LEU A 18 -79.95 -73.79 53.31
CA LEU A 18 -79.45 -74.81 54.24
C LEU A 18 -79.56 -74.31 55.68
N GLN A 19 -79.17 -73.06 55.95
CA GLN A 19 -79.30 -72.44 57.28
C GLN A 19 -80.77 -72.44 57.74
N MET A 20 -81.70 -72.00 56.89
CA MET A 20 -83.13 -72.00 57.22
C MET A 20 -83.68 -73.40 57.51
N LEU A 21 -83.20 -74.43 56.80
CA LEU A 21 -83.63 -75.81 57.02
C LEU A 21 -83.07 -76.38 58.34
N LEU A 22 -81.83 -76.02 58.69
CA LEU A 22 -81.22 -76.37 59.97
C LEU A 22 -81.99 -75.75 61.15
N ASP A 23 -82.36 -74.46 61.05
CA ASP A 23 -83.14 -73.77 62.07
C ASP A 23 -84.53 -74.43 62.26
N LYS A 24 -85.21 -74.77 61.16
CA LYS A 24 -86.49 -75.52 61.21
C LYS A 24 -86.36 -76.92 61.80
N GLN A 25 -85.24 -77.59 61.56
CA GLN A 25 -84.98 -78.90 62.15
C GLN A 25 -84.79 -78.78 63.66
N TRP A 26 -84.09 -77.75 64.11
CA TRP A 26 -83.87 -77.45 65.53
C TRP A 26 -85.20 -77.22 66.28
N ASP A 27 -86.08 -76.40 65.72
CA ASP A 27 -87.41 -76.15 66.30
C ASP A 27 -88.26 -77.43 66.39
N ALA A 28 -88.25 -78.25 65.33
CA ALA A 28 -89.02 -79.50 65.28
C ALA A 28 -88.54 -80.56 66.29
N LEU A 29 -87.24 -80.58 66.59
CA LEU A 29 -86.66 -81.45 67.62
C LEU A 29 -87.01 -81.00 69.05
N SER A 30 -87.29 -79.71 69.25
CA SER A 30 -87.60 -79.12 70.55
C SER A 30 -89.05 -79.35 71.02
N VAL A 31 -89.98 -79.68 70.10
CA VAL A 31 -91.44 -79.77 70.38
C VAL A 31 -92.01 -81.20 70.21
N SER A 32 -91.18 -82.25 70.24
CA SER A 32 -91.61 -83.66 70.07
C SER A 32 -92.18 -84.02 68.68
N GLY A 33 -91.65 -83.43 67.60
CA GLY A 33 -91.95 -83.80 66.21
C GLY A 33 -90.93 -84.78 65.60
N THR A 34 -91.28 -85.44 64.48
CA THR A 34 -90.35 -86.29 63.72
C THR A 34 -89.81 -85.56 62.46
N PRO A 35 -88.54 -85.12 62.41
CA PRO A 35 -88.03 -84.22 61.36
C PRO A 35 -87.55 -84.96 60.08
N LYS A 36 -88.18 -86.08 59.71
CA LYS A 36 -87.72 -86.95 58.61
C LYS A 36 -87.69 -86.24 57.25
N HIS A 37 -88.65 -85.36 56.99
CA HIS A 37 -88.73 -84.59 55.75
C HIS A 37 -87.66 -83.49 55.68
N THR A 38 -87.45 -82.75 56.77
CA THR A 38 -86.43 -81.69 56.86
C THR A 38 -85.01 -82.25 56.65
N ARG A 39 -84.71 -83.43 57.21
CA ARG A 39 -83.40 -84.10 56.97
C ARG A 39 -83.16 -84.44 55.50
N LYS A 40 -84.18 -84.92 54.78
CA LYS A 40 -84.07 -85.18 53.34
C LYS A 40 -83.85 -83.90 52.53
N LEU A 41 -84.50 -82.79 52.90
CA LEU A 41 -84.31 -81.50 52.25
C LEU A 41 -82.90 -80.93 52.49
N ILE A 42 -82.36 -81.11 53.70
CA ILE A 42 -80.98 -80.75 54.04
C ILE A 42 -80.00 -81.56 53.20
N GLU A 43 -80.18 -82.88 53.12
CA GLU A 43 -79.36 -83.76 52.30
C GLU A 43 -79.38 -83.36 50.81
N SER A 44 -80.56 -83.06 50.26
CA SER A 44 -80.69 -82.53 48.88
C SER A 44 -79.95 -81.21 48.71
N THR A 45 -80.15 -80.26 49.63
CA THR A 45 -79.53 -78.93 49.56
C THR A 45 -78.01 -79.01 49.73
N MET A 46 -77.51 -79.93 50.56
CA MET A 46 -76.07 -80.19 50.72
C MET A 46 -75.46 -80.83 49.46
N ASN A 47 -76.17 -81.75 48.80
CA ASN A 47 -75.72 -82.33 47.54
C ASN A 47 -75.70 -81.29 46.42
N GLU A 48 -76.75 -80.47 46.29
CA GLU A 48 -76.79 -79.34 45.36
C GLU A 48 -75.65 -78.34 45.64
N LEU A 49 -75.36 -78.04 46.91
CA LEU A 49 -74.24 -77.17 47.28
C LEU A 49 -72.89 -77.83 46.94
N LEU A 50 -72.72 -79.13 47.17
CA LEU A 50 -71.51 -79.84 46.81
C LEU A 50 -71.27 -79.82 45.29
N ASP A 51 -72.31 -80.04 44.49
CA ASP A 51 -72.20 -80.04 43.04
C ASP A 51 -71.90 -78.64 42.49
N THR A 52 -72.55 -77.59 43.02
CA THR A 52 -72.20 -76.20 42.67
C THR A 52 -70.78 -75.82 43.07
N GLN A 53 -70.28 -76.32 44.20
CA GLN A 53 -68.89 -76.12 44.61
C GLN A 53 -67.90 -76.86 43.70
N LYS A 54 -68.21 -78.08 43.24
CA LYS A 54 -67.40 -78.77 42.23
C LYS A 54 -67.36 -77.99 40.92
N GLU A 55 -68.51 -77.52 40.44
CA GLU A 55 -68.59 -76.70 39.23
C GLU A 55 -67.80 -75.39 39.36
N LEU A 56 -67.80 -74.76 40.54
CA LEU A 56 -66.98 -73.58 40.83
C LEU A 56 -65.49 -73.88 40.75
N VAL A 57 -65.05 -74.99 41.37
CA VAL A 57 -63.65 -75.43 41.31
C VAL A 57 -63.22 -75.67 39.87
N GLU A 58 -64.01 -76.40 39.08
CA GLU A 58 -63.72 -76.63 37.66
C GLU A 58 -63.64 -75.32 36.87
N CYS A 59 -64.55 -74.38 37.12
CA CYS A 59 -64.51 -73.06 36.48
C CYS A 59 -63.23 -72.30 36.86
N TYR A 60 -62.86 -72.27 38.14
CA TYR A 60 -61.63 -71.60 38.58
C TYR A 60 -60.36 -72.27 38.04
N ASP A 61 -60.31 -73.59 37.96
CA ASP A 61 -59.17 -74.31 37.37
C ASP A 61 -59.01 -74.00 35.88
N SER A 62 -60.12 -73.90 35.15
CA SER A 62 -60.10 -73.49 33.73
C SER A 62 -59.60 -72.05 33.56
N GLU A 63 -60.06 -71.11 34.39
CA GLU A 63 -59.61 -69.71 34.35
C GLU A 63 -58.14 -69.58 34.76
N LEU A 64 -57.69 -70.35 35.75
CA LEU A 64 -56.28 -70.39 36.16
C LEU A 64 -55.39 -70.91 35.04
N THR A 65 -55.83 -71.93 34.31
CA THR A 65 -55.07 -72.48 33.18
C THR A 65 -54.90 -71.45 32.07
N ILE A 66 -55.99 -70.78 31.68
CA ILE A 66 -55.96 -69.72 30.66
C ILE A 66 -55.04 -68.56 31.10
N LYS A 67 -55.14 -68.14 32.36
CA LYS A 67 -54.30 -67.05 32.90
C LYS A 67 -52.82 -67.43 32.95
N ARG A 68 -52.49 -68.69 33.28
CA ARG A 68 -51.10 -69.19 33.25
C ARG A 68 -50.54 -69.20 31.83
N GLU A 69 -51.27 -69.71 30.85
CA GLU A 69 -50.82 -69.69 29.46
C GLU A 69 -50.59 -68.27 28.94
N TRP A 70 -51.46 -67.34 29.29
CA TRP A 70 -51.31 -65.93 28.92
C TRP A 70 -50.08 -65.29 29.59
N LEU A 71 -49.84 -65.60 30.86
CA LEU A 71 -48.67 -65.14 31.59
C LEU A 71 -47.37 -65.65 30.94
N ASP A 72 -47.32 -66.92 30.55
CA ASP A 72 -46.15 -67.50 29.91
C ASP A 72 -45.89 -66.89 28.53
N LYS A 73 -46.94 -66.68 27.72
CA LYS A 73 -46.83 -65.95 26.44
C LYS A 73 -46.29 -64.54 26.64
N THR A 74 -46.77 -63.84 27.67
CA THR A 74 -46.36 -62.46 27.97
C THR A 74 -44.89 -62.40 28.40
N LYS A 75 -44.41 -63.37 29.19
CA LYS A 75 -42.99 -63.47 29.56
C LYS A 75 -42.08 -63.67 28.35
N VAL A 76 -42.45 -64.56 27.42
CA VAL A 76 -41.68 -64.78 26.20
C VAL A 76 -41.56 -63.50 25.36
N ILE A 77 -42.65 -62.72 25.27
CA ILE A 77 -42.63 -61.43 24.58
C ILE A 77 -41.71 -60.45 25.31
N GLN A 78 -41.79 -60.37 26.64
CA GLN A 78 -40.93 -59.50 27.44
C GLN A 78 -39.45 -59.82 27.23
N ASP A 79 -39.08 -61.11 27.23
CA ASP A 79 -37.70 -61.56 26.98
C ASP A 79 -37.24 -61.24 25.56
N LYS A 80 -38.16 -61.23 24.58
CA LYS A 80 -37.86 -60.83 23.20
C LYS A 80 -37.63 -59.32 23.11
N ILE A 81 -38.43 -58.51 23.79
CA ILE A 81 -38.27 -57.05 23.82
C ILE A 81 -36.90 -56.69 24.40
N VAL A 82 -36.54 -57.28 25.55
CA VAL A 82 -35.25 -57.00 26.20
C VAL A 82 -34.08 -57.37 25.28
N ARG A 83 -34.14 -58.52 24.61
CA ARG A 83 -33.09 -58.94 23.65
C ARG A 83 -32.97 -57.99 22.47
N LEU A 84 -34.08 -57.59 21.87
CA LEU A 84 -34.07 -56.65 20.74
C LEU A 84 -33.53 -55.27 21.15
N GLN A 85 -33.88 -54.79 22.34
CA GLN A 85 -33.33 -53.54 22.87
C GLN A 85 -31.81 -53.62 23.04
N GLN A 86 -31.31 -54.72 23.60
CA GLN A 86 -29.86 -54.96 23.73
C GLN A 86 -29.16 -54.99 22.36
N GLU A 87 -29.76 -55.65 21.38
CA GLU A 87 -29.21 -55.77 20.02
C GLU A 87 -29.16 -54.41 19.30
N ILE A 88 -30.23 -53.61 19.41
CA ILE A 88 -30.25 -52.22 18.89
C ILE A 88 -29.14 -51.41 19.53
N THR A 89 -29.01 -51.46 20.86
CA THR A 89 -27.99 -50.68 21.58
C THR A 89 -26.58 -51.09 21.15
N SER A 90 -26.34 -52.39 20.93
CA SER A 90 -25.06 -52.91 20.43
C SER A 90 -24.77 -52.43 19.00
N ILE A 91 -25.77 -52.42 18.11
CA ILE A 91 -25.60 -51.92 16.75
C ILE A 91 -25.30 -50.42 16.75
N GLU A 92 -25.94 -49.64 17.62
CA GLU A 92 -25.74 -48.19 17.69
C GLU A 92 -24.39 -47.79 18.29
N SER A 93 -23.82 -48.59 19.20
CA SER A 93 -22.60 -48.22 19.94
C SER A 93 -21.34 -48.99 19.50
N ASP A 94 -21.46 -50.28 19.19
CA ASP A 94 -20.31 -51.17 18.97
C ASP A 94 -20.11 -51.56 17.50
N SER A 95 -21.09 -51.29 16.64
CA SER A 95 -20.98 -51.63 15.22
C SER A 95 -19.88 -50.83 14.53
N GLU A 96 -19.07 -51.51 13.72
CA GLU A 96 -18.10 -50.88 12.82
C GLU A 96 -18.78 -49.86 11.90
N LEU A 97 -20.04 -50.08 11.52
CA LEU A 97 -20.82 -49.10 10.75
C LEU A 97 -21.08 -47.81 11.52
N ALA A 98 -21.36 -47.89 12.82
CA ALA A 98 -21.60 -46.70 13.65
C ALA A 98 -20.31 -45.88 13.80
N LYS A 99 -19.16 -46.56 13.95
CA LYS A 99 -17.84 -45.92 13.98
C LYS A 99 -17.49 -45.29 12.63
N GLU A 100 -17.75 -45.98 11.53
CA GLU A 100 -17.54 -45.46 10.17
C GLU A 100 -18.40 -44.23 9.89
N VAL A 101 -19.68 -44.25 10.29
CA VAL A 101 -20.56 -43.07 10.20
C VAL A 101 -19.99 -41.90 11.00
N HIS A 102 -19.54 -42.12 12.23
CA HIS A 102 -18.95 -41.06 13.03
C HIS A 102 -17.66 -40.50 12.39
N LEU A 103 -16.79 -41.36 11.87
CA LEU A 103 -15.55 -40.95 11.18
C LEU A 103 -15.86 -40.09 9.94
N LEU A 104 -16.79 -40.54 9.09
CA LEU A 104 -17.20 -39.79 7.91
C LEU A 104 -17.87 -38.47 8.28
N GLN A 105 -18.66 -38.43 9.37
CA GLN A 105 -19.22 -37.18 9.88
C GLN A 105 -18.12 -36.21 10.34
N THR A 106 -17.09 -36.69 11.04
CA THR A 106 -15.96 -35.85 11.44
C THR A 106 -15.20 -35.32 10.23
N GLU A 107 -14.86 -36.17 9.26
CA GLU A 107 -14.18 -35.74 8.02
C GLU A 107 -15.03 -34.73 7.23
N GLN A 108 -16.34 -34.95 7.14
CA GLN A 108 -17.26 -34.01 6.50
C GLN A 108 -17.23 -32.64 7.18
N THR A 109 -17.18 -32.58 8.53
CA THR A 109 -17.08 -31.30 9.24
C THR A 109 -15.75 -30.59 9.00
N GLU A 110 -14.64 -31.32 8.95
CA GLU A 110 -13.32 -30.75 8.66
C GLU A 110 -13.23 -30.17 7.24
N ILE A 111 -13.77 -30.87 6.25
CA ILE A 111 -13.82 -30.39 4.86
C ILE A 111 -14.69 -29.13 4.75
N ASN A 112 -15.83 -29.09 5.42
CA ASN A 112 -16.69 -27.90 5.43
C ASN A 112 -15.99 -26.66 6.02
N ASP A 113 -15.20 -26.85 7.08
CA ASP A 113 -14.40 -25.78 7.68
C ASP A 113 -13.31 -25.27 6.70
N GLU A 114 -12.68 -26.16 5.94
CA GLU A 114 -11.71 -25.78 4.92
C GLU A 114 -12.34 -24.99 3.76
N ILE A 115 -13.52 -25.44 3.28
CA ILE A 115 -14.31 -24.71 2.27
C ILE A 115 -14.61 -23.29 2.77
N ALA A 116 -15.11 -23.14 3.99
CA ALA A 116 -15.44 -21.83 4.57
C ALA A 116 -14.21 -20.91 4.64
N LYS A 117 -13.03 -21.43 5.01
CA LYS A 117 -11.76 -20.67 5.01
C LYS A 117 -11.36 -20.21 3.61
N LEU A 118 -11.49 -21.09 2.61
CA LEU A 118 -11.16 -20.78 1.21
C LEU A 118 -12.12 -19.73 0.62
N GLU A 119 -13.41 -19.83 0.90
CA GLU A 119 -14.41 -18.84 0.48
C GLU A 119 -14.13 -17.46 1.08
N PHE A 120 -13.77 -17.40 2.36
CA PHE A 120 -13.36 -16.15 3.01
C PHE A 120 -12.12 -15.54 2.34
N ARG A 121 -11.13 -16.37 2.01
CA ARG A 121 -9.92 -15.92 1.31
C ARG A 121 -10.24 -15.39 -0.09
N LEU A 122 -11.10 -16.08 -0.84
CA LEU A 122 -11.54 -15.65 -2.15
C LEU A 122 -12.25 -14.30 -2.11
N LYS A 123 -13.17 -14.12 -1.15
CA LYS A 123 -13.86 -12.84 -0.92
C LYS A 123 -12.87 -11.69 -0.69
N THR A 124 -11.87 -11.92 0.17
CA THR A 124 -10.82 -10.94 0.45
C THR A 124 -10.02 -10.56 -0.80
N LEU A 125 -9.63 -11.55 -1.60
CA LEU A 125 -8.89 -11.32 -2.86
C LEU A 125 -9.73 -10.55 -3.89
N LEU A 126 -11.03 -10.83 -3.98
CA LEU A 126 -11.94 -10.11 -4.87
C LEU A 126 -12.10 -8.64 -4.47
N SER A 127 -12.25 -8.35 -3.18
CA SER A 127 -12.29 -6.96 -2.68
C SER A 127 -10.99 -6.21 -3.03
N ARG A 128 -9.83 -6.85 -2.82
CA ARG A 128 -8.53 -6.26 -3.17
C ARG A 128 -8.38 -6.02 -4.68
N LYS A 129 -8.83 -6.96 -5.52
CA LYS A 129 -8.86 -6.78 -6.98
C LYS A 129 -9.67 -5.55 -7.39
N GLN A 130 -10.86 -5.37 -6.80
CA GLN A 130 -11.71 -4.21 -7.10
C GLN A 130 -11.05 -2.88 -6.71
N GLU A 131 -10.39 -2.83 -5.55
CA GLU A 131 -9.65 -1.64 -5.11
C GLU A 131 -8.51 -1.28 -6.07
N ILE A 132 -7.71 -2.27 -6.48
CA ILE A 132 -6.62 -2.08 -7.44
C ILE A 132 -7.17 -1.55 -8.78
N SER A 133 -8.26 -2.13 -9.28
CA SER A 133 -8.89 -1.66 -10.52
C SER A 133 -9.34 -0.19 -10.44
N LYS A 134 -9.94 0.23 -9.32
CA LYS A 134 -10.33 1.64 -9.11
C LYS A 134 -9.11 2.57 -9.13
N ARG A 135 -8.02 2.18 -8.46
CA ARG A 135 -6.79 2.99 -8.42
C ARG A 135 -6.13 3.10 -9.79
N LEU A 136 -6.12 2.01 -10.57
CA LEU A 136 -5.59 2.01 -11.93
C LEU A 136 -6.36 2.97 -12.83
N LEU A 137 -7.69 2.96 -12.77
CA LEU A 137 -8.54 3.86 -13.54
C LEU A 137 -8.24 5.34 -13.23
N TYR A 138 -8.13 5.69 -11.95
CA TYR A 138 -7.79 7.05 -11.51
C TYR A 138 -6.42 7.51 -12.02
N LEU A 139 -5.39 6.66 -11.87
CA LEU A 139 -4.05 6.97 -12.32
C LEU A 139 -3.98 7.14 -13.83
N LYS A 140 -4.68 6.28 -14.60
CA LYS A 140 -4.75 6.37 -16.06
C LYS A 140 -5.34 7.70 -16.51
N SER A 141 -6.47 8.11 -15.94
CA SER A 141 -7.10 9.40 -16.24
C SER A 141 -6.18 10.58 -15.90
N THR A 142 -5.45 10.50 -14.78
CA THR A 142 -4.50 11.55 -14.38
C THR A 142 -3.33 11.66 -15.36
N VAL A 143 -2.78 10.53 -15.80
CA VAL A 143 -1.70 10.50 -16.80
C VAL A 143 -2.17 11.05 -18.14
N GLU A 144 -3.36 10.64 -18.62
CA GLU A 144 -3.94 11.14 -19.87
C GLU A 144 -4.19 12.65 -19.83
N SER A 145 -4.67 13.17 -18.70
CA SER A 145 -4.85 14.61 -18.49
C SER A 145 -3.51 15.37 -18.53
N LYS A 146 -2.50 14.90 -17.80
CA LYS A 146 -1.17 15.52 -17.80
C LYS A 146 -0.50 15.44 -19.16
N SER A 147 -0.58 14.30 -19.84
CA SER A 147 -0.04 14.11 -21.19
C SER A 147 -0.68 15.07 -22.18
N SER A 148 -2.01 15.25 -22.10
CA SER A 148 -2.73 16.22 -22.93
C SER A 148 -2.29 17.66 -22.65
N SER A 149 -2.09 18.00 -21.38
CA SER A 149 -1.57 19.32 -20.98
C SER A 149 -0.17 19.58 -21.53
N TYR A 150 0.76 18.64 -21.36
CA TYR A 150 2.12 18.79 -21.86
C TYR A 150 2.18 18.76 -23.39
N HIS A 151 1.31 17.99 -24.05
CA HIS A 151 1.21 18.01 -25.50
C HIS A 151 0.72 19.37 -26.01
N HIS A 152 -0.28 19.95 -25.34
CA HIS A 152 -0.74 21.29 -25.66
C HIS A 152 0.34 22.35 -25.41
N GLU A 153 1.06 22.26 -24.30
CA GLU A 153 2.18 23.16 -23.99
C GLU A 153 3.27 23.07 -25.04
N LEU A 154 3.69 21.86 -25.42
CA LEU A 154 4.65 21.64 -26.50
C LEU A 154 4.14 22.15 -27.85
N GLN A 155 2.87 21.96 -28.18
CA GLN A 155 2.28 22.48 -29.42
C GLN A 155 2.18 24.01 -29.43
N SER A 156 2.01 24.63 -28.26
CA SER A 156 1.98 26.09 -28.12
C SER A 156 3.37 26.73 -28.23
N LEU A 157 4.42 25.96 -27.93
CA LEU A 157 5.80 26.36 -28.16
C LEU A 157 6.13 26.15 -29.64
N LYS A 158 6.07 27.22 -30.44
CA LYS A 158 6.67 27.20 -31.78
C LYS A 158 8.19 27.06 -31.59
N PRO A 159 8.85 25.99 -32.06
CA PRO A 159 10.31 25.94 -32.02
C PRO A 159 10.86 27.13 -32.81
N PRO A 160 11.89 27.83 -32.30
CA PRO A 160 12.57 28.84 -33.10
C PRO A 160 13.06 28.14 -34.37
N GLU A 161 12.84 28.78 -35.52
CA GLU A 161 13.30 28.21 -36.79
C GLU A 161 14.82 28.09 -36.70
N ASP A 162 15.39 26.97 -37.15
CA ASP A 162 16.86 26.72 -37.05
C ASP A 162 17.67 27.88 -37.67
N THR A 163 17.07 28.56 -38.65
CA THR A 163 17.57 29.78 -39.29
C THR A 163 17.68 30.99 -38.36
N GLU A 164 16.77 31.16 -37.40
CA GLU A 164 16.80 32.24 -36.41
C GLU A 164 17.91 31.99 -35.39
N VAL A 165 18.07 30.75 -34.93
CA VAL A 165 19.14 30.36 -33.99
C VAL A 165 20.52 30.58 -34.62
N GLU A 166 20.73 30.08 -35.83
CA GLU A 166 22.00 30.30 -36.56
C GLU A 166 22.28 31.79 -36.81
N ALA A 167 21.24 32.59 -37.06
CA ALA A 167 21.40 34.04 -37.26
C ALA A 167 21.85 34.74 -35.97
N TYR A 168 21.29 34.39 -34.82
CA TYR A 168 21.71 34.94 -33.53
C TYR A 168 23.11 34.49 -33.13
N GLU A 169 23.49 33.24 -33.39
CA GLU A 169 24.84 32.76 -33.14
C GLU A 169 25.89 33.55 -33.95
N ARG A 170 25.63 33.78 -35.24
CA ARG A 170 26.51 34.62 -36.07
C ARG A 170 26.62 36.06 -35.57
N GLN A 171 25.53 36.63 -35.04
CA GLN A 171 25.56 37.97 -34.43
C GLN A 171 26.40 38.00 -33.15
N VAL A 172 26.27 36.99 -32.29
CA VAL A 172 27.08 36.87 -31.06
C VAL A 172 28.56 36.78 -31.40
N ASP A 173 28.93 35.97 -32.39
CA ASP A 173 30.33 35.84 -32.81
C ASP A 173 30.88 37.15 -33.40
N ALA A 174 30.11 37.83 -34.26
CA ALA A 174 30.50 39.14 -34.79
C ALA A 174 30.72 40.18 -33.67
N ILE A 175 29.84 40.22 -32.66
CA ILE A 175 30.00 41.11 -31.51
C ILE A 175 31.26 40.74 -30.70
N ARG A 176 31.55 39.46 -30.52
CA ARG A 176 32.74 38.99 -29.81
C ARG A 176 34.04 39.43 -30.50
N ASP A 177 34.07 39.35 -31.83
CA ASP A 177 35.21 39.81 -32.63
C ASP A 177 35.40 41.33 -32.49
N HIS A 178 34.32 42.10 -32.52
CA HIS A 178 34.36 43.54 -32.29
C HIS A 178 34.89 43.91 -30.89
N VAL A 179 34.41 43.23 -29.84
CA VAL A 179 34.89 43.45 -28.47
C VAL A 179 36.40 43.20 -28.38
N THR A 180 36.87 42.09 -28.94
CA THR A 180 38.30 41.73 -28.92
C THR A 180 39.16 42.79 -29.64
N SER A 181 38.71 43.29 -30.79
CA SER A 181 39.41 44.35 -31.53
C SER A 181 39.47 45.66 -30.73
N THR A 182 38.35 46.07 -30.12
CA THR A 182 38.31 47.31 -29.32
C THR A 182 39.18 47.21 -28.07
N GLU A 183 39.22 46.05 -27.40
CA GLU A 183 40.10 45.83 -26.25
C GLU A 183 41.59 45.99 -26.63
N GLN A 184 42.00 45.47 -27.79
CA GLN A 184 43.36 45.65 -28.32
C GLN A 184 43.69 47.12 -28.59
N GLU A 185 42.76 47.88 -29.17
CA GLU A 185 42.92 49.32 -29.40
C GLU A 185 43.03 50.12 -28.09
N VAL A 186 42.18 49.81 -27.10
CA VAL A 186 42.24 50.44 -25.78
C VAL A 186 43.60 50.20 -25.11
N GLN A 187 44.10 48.96 -25.18
CA GLN A 187 45.42 48.63 -24.63
C GLN A 187 46.53 49.40 -25.33
N ALA A 188 46.52 49.44 -26.67
CA ALA A 188 47.50 50.19 -27.46
C ALA A 188 47.49 51.70 -27.14
N LEU A 189 46.31 52.29 -26.95
CA LEU A 189 46.16 53.69 -26.56
C LEU A 189 46.67 53.96 -25.14
N SER A 190 46.39 53.05 -24.20
CA SER A 190 46.85 53.16 -22.81
C SER A 190 48.38 53.13 -22.72
N ASP A 191 49.00 52.17 -23.39
CA ASP A 191 50.47 52.02 -23.44
C ASP A 191 51.12 53.19 -24.18
N GLY A 192 50.53 53.61 -25.31
CA GLY A 192 50.99 54.77 -26.08
C GLY A 192 50.91 56.08 -25.31
N LEU A 193 49.89 56.26 -24.45
CA LEU A 193 49.72 57.46 -23.63
C LEU A 193 50.83 57.59 -22.58
N VAL A 194 51.34 56.48 -22.04
CA VAL A 194 52.51 56.50 -21.15
C VAL A 194 53.73 57.03 -21.89
N VAL A 195 54.01 56.50 -23.08
CA VAL A 195 55.17 56.94 -23.88
C VAL A 195 55.03 58.40 -24.33
N TRP A 196 53.83 58.84 -24.69
CA TRP A 196 53.57 60.25 -25.02
C TRP A 196 53.85 61.18 -23.83
N ARG A 197 53.38 60.81 -22.64
CA ARG A 197 53.62 61.60 -21.41
C ARG A 197 55.12 61.76 -21.15
N ASP A 198 55.88 60.70 -21.36
CA ASP A 198 57.33 60.73 -21.21
C ASP A 198 58.01 61.59 -22.28
N VAL A 199 57.50 61.65 -23.51
CA VAL A 199 58.00 62.58 -24.54
C VAL A 199 57.71 64.03 -24.15
N CYS A 200 56.48 64.34 -23.74
CA CYS A 200 56.13 65.68 -23.28
C CYS A 200 56.98 66.13 -22.08
N GLN A 201 57.28 65.22 -21.15
CA GLN A 201 58.16 65.53 -20.02
C GLN A 201 59.59 65.88 -20.49
N GLU A 202 60.19 65.07 -21.36
CA GLU A 202 61.54 65.33 -21.88
C GLU A 202 61.64 66.64 -22.66
N VAL A 203 60.64 66.93 -23.49
CA VAL A 203 60.57 68.18 -24.26
C VAL A 203 60.36 69.36 -23.32
N GLY A 204 59.45 69.25 -22.34
CA GLY A 204 59.21 70.31 -21.35
C GLY A 204 60.42 70.59 -20.45
N GLU A 205 61.12 69.56 -20.00
CA GLU A 205 62.38 69.70 -19.24
C GLU A 205 63.48 70.34 -20.10
N LEU A 206 63.58 69.97 -21.37
CA LEU A 206 64.49 70.62 -22.30
C LEU A 206 64.14 72.11 -22.47
N GLU A 207 62.88 72.45 -22.72
CA GLU A 207 62.43 73.84 -22.90
C GLU A 207 62.76 74.70 -21.68
N ALA A 208 62.45 74.22 -20.47
CA ALA A 208 62.75 74.91 -19.22
C ALA A 208 64.27 75.16 -19.04
N ASN A 209 65.08 74.17 -19.40
CA ASN A 209 66.54 74.26 -19.30
C ASN A 209 67.15 75.11 -20.42
N LEU A 210 66.58 75.11 -21.62
CA LEU A 210 67.02 75.95 -22.75
C LEU A 210 66.81 77.43 -22.46
N VAL A 211 65.67 77.81 -21.85
CA VAL A 211 65.42 79.18 -21.39
C VAL A 211 66.53 79.62 -20.41
N SER A 212 66.98 78.72 -19.55
CA SER A 212 68.05 78.98 -18.58
C SER A 212 69.43 79.12 -19.24
N CYS A 213 69.74 78.27 -20.24
CA CYS A 213 71.01 78.31 -20.98
C CYS A 213 71.13 79.52 -21.92
N LEU A 214 70.05 79.92 -22.58
CA LEU A 214 70.01 81.11 -23.45
C LEU A 214 70.23 82.40 -22.64
N LYS A 215 69.67 82.49 -21.43
CA LYS A 215 69.95 83.60 -20.50
C LYS A 215 71.42 83.66 -20.06
N ALA A 216 72.08 82.50 -19.97
CA ALA A 216 73.50 82.40 -19.60
C ALA A 216 74.46 82.56 -20.80
N SER A 217 73.96 82.74 -22.03
CA SER A 217 74.76 82.79 -23.28
C SER A 217 75.72 81.59 -23.45
N ASP A 218 75.27 80.38 -23.12
CA ASP A 218 76.02 79.14 -23.32
C ASP A 218 75.39 78.28 -24.44
N PRO A 219 75.71 78.57 -25.72
CA PRO A 219 75.16 77.84 -26.87
C PRO A 219 75.68 76.40 -26.98
N SER A 220 76.87 76.12 -26.44
CA SER A 220 77.47 74.78 -26.45
C SER A 220 76.69 73.82 -25.55
N ARG A 221 76.31 74.28 -24.36
CA ARG A 221 75.44 73.51 -23.45
C ARG A 221 74.04 73.30 -24.03
N ALA A 222 73.44 74.34 -24.62
CA ALA A 222 72.13 74.22 -25.26
C ALA A 222 72.12 73.17 -26.40
N LYS A 223 73.17 73.15 -27.23
CA LYS A 223 73.35 72.17 -28.31
C LYS A 223 73.42 70.74 -27.78
N SER A 224 74.26 70.50 -26.76
CA SER A 224 74.41 69.17 -26.16
C SER A 224 73.10 68.67 -25.53
N MET A 225 72.32 69.57 -24.91
CA MET A 225 71.03 69.20 -24.33
C MET A 225 69.99 68.82 -25.40
N ILE A 226 69.92 69.57 -26.50
CA ILE A 226 69.03 69.24 -27.62
C ILE A 226 69.44 67.90 -28.25
N GLU A 227 70.74 67.67 -28.48
CA GLU A 227 71.24 66.40 -29.02
C GLU A 227 70.88 65.21 -28.10
N ALA A 228 71.01 65.38 -26.78
CA ALA A 228 70.63 64.36 -25.81
C ALA A 228 69.11 64.10 -25.79
N THR A 229 68.28 65.14 -25.83
CA THR A 229 66.82 64.99 -25.90
C THR A 229 66.35 64.41 -27.23
N ILE A 230 66.99 64.75 -28.35
CA ILE A 230 66.75 64.11 -29.66
C ILE A 230 66.99 62.60 -29.55
N GLY A 231 68.07 62.16 -28.90
CA GLY A 231 68.34 60.74 -28.67
C GLY A 231 67.21 60.06 -27.88
N ARG A 232 66.80 60.63 -26.74
CA ARG A 232 65.73 60.07 -25.89
C ARG A 232 64.35 60.07 -26.57
N VAL A 233 64.03 61.10 -27.36
CA VAL A 233 62.78 61.17 -28.13
C VAL A 233 62.82 60.21 -29.32
N GLN A 234 63.98 60.00 -29.96
CA GLN A 234 64.16 59.01 -31.02
C GLN A 234 63.95 57.57 -30.49
N GLU A 235 64.47 57.23 -29.31
CA GLU A 235 64.22 55.92 -28.69
C GLU A 235 62.71 55.67 -28.45
N LYS A 236 61.98 56.71 -28.02
CA LYS A 236 60.52 56.65 -27.83
C LYS A 236 59.77 56.56 -29.17
N LEU A 237 60.28 57.17 -30.24
CA LEU A 237 59.75 57.03 -31.60
C LEU A 237 59.94 55.60 -32.14
N ASP A 238 61.11 55.01 -31.89
CA ASP A 238 61.42 53.63 -32.30
C ASP A 238 60.53 52.64 -31.56
N LEU A 239 60.26 52.88 -30.26
CA LEU A 239 59.32 52.13 -29.46
C LEU A 239 57.89 52.22 -30.03
N ALA A 240 57.40 53.44 -30.31
CA ALA A 240 56.09 53.65 -30.91
C ALA A 240 55.94 52.97 -32.28
N THR A 241 57.01 52.96 -33.07
CA THR A 241 57.06 52.30 -34.38
C THR A 241 57.03 50.79 -34.24
N LYS A 242 57.76 50.23 -33.27
CA LYS A 242 57.78 48.78 -32.98
C LYS A 242 56.41 48.23 -32.61
N TYR A 243 55.61 49.01 -31.87
CA TYR A 243 54.26 48.63 -31.46
C TYR A 243 53.16 49.09 -32.43
N ASN A 244 53.53 49.62 -33.60
CA ASN A 244 52.60 50.12 -34.62
C ASN A 244 51.59 51.15 -34.08
N TRP A 245 52.00 51.99 -33.13
CA TRP A 245 51.16 53.07 -32.62
C TRP A 245 51.18 54.25 -33.60
N SER A 246 50.50 54.08 -34.73
CA SER A 246 50.57 54.99 -35.90
C SER A 246 50.38 56.46 -35.54
N LEU A 247 49.40 56.78 -34.69
CA LEU A 247 49.14 58.15 -34.23
C LEU A 247 50.30 58.69 -33.38
N LEU A 248 50.86 57.87 -32.51
CA LEU A 248 51.97 58.26 -31.64
C LEU A 248 53.28 58.43 -32.45
N VAL A 249 53.52 57.58 -33.44
CA VAL A 249 54.66 57.72 -34.37
C VAL A 249 54.62 59.07 -35.06
N VAL A 250 53.45 59.52 -35.52
CA VAL A 250 53.29 60.84 -36.15
C VAL A 250 53.53 61.96 -35.13
N ALA A 251 52.94 61.88 -33.94
CA ALA A 251 53.07 62.90 -32.90
C ALA A 251 54.52 63.06 -32.42
N ILE A 252 55.19 61.97 -32.04
CA ILE A 252 56.59 61.98 -31.62
C ILE A 252 57.49 62.39 -32.79
N GLY A 253 57.17 61.98 -34.02
CA GLY A 253 57.91 62.37 -35.23
C GLY A 253 57.92 63.88 -35.45
N HIS A 254 56.80 64.57 -35.21
CA HIS A 254 56.73 66.03 -35.28
C HIS A 254 57.60 66.70 -34.21
N GLU A 255 57.53 66.24 -32.95
CA GLU A 255 58.38 66.76 -31.87
C GLU A 255 59.87 66.59 -32.19
N LEU A 256 60.25 65.40 -32.66
CA LEU A 256 61.61 65.11 -33.05
C LEU A 256 62.08 66.00 -34.21
N GLN A 257 61.23 66.27 -35.20
CA GLN A 257 61.55 67.17 -36.30
C GLN A 257 61.72 68.62 -35.82
N ALA A 258 60.89 69.07 -34.88
CA ALA A 258 61.01 70.39 -34.26
C ALA A 258 62.36 70.52 -33.51
N LEU A 259 62.75 69.50 -32.74
CA LEU A 259 64.04 69.47 -32.05
C LEU A 259 65.23 69.47 -33.02
N LYS A 260 65.16 68.68 -34.11
CA LYS A 260 66.21 68.66 -35.15
C LYS A 260 66.38 70.03 -35.82
N ARG A 261 65.29 70.73 -36.13
CA ARG A 261 65.33 72.10 -36.66
C ARG A 261 65.91 73.09 -35.66
N ALA A 262 65.55 73.00 -34.37
CA ALA A 262 66.13 73.84 -33.33
C ALA A 262 67.65 73.67 -33.23
N LEU A 263 68.14 72.43 -33.35
CA LEU A 263 69.57 72.13 -33.37
C LEU A 263 70.29 72.75 -34.59
N GLU A 264 69.66 72.72 -35.78
CA GLU A 264 70.22 73.32 -37.00
C GLU A 264 70.38 74.84 -36.87
N LEU A 265 69.39 75.53 -36.28
CA LEU A 265 69.45 76.97 -36.04
C LEU A 265 70.61 77.36 -35.10
N LEU A 266 70.86 76.57 -34.05
CA LEU A 266 72.00 76.80 -33.16
C LEU A 266 73.34 76.59 -33.86
N LYS A 267 73.42 75.66 -34.82
CA LYS A 267 74.64 75.42 -35.62
C LYS A 267 74.93 76.57 -36.61
N GLN A 268 73.91 77.28 -37.10
CA GLN A 268 74.09 78.42 -38.01
C GLN A 268 74.61 79.67 -37.29
N ASN A 269 74.25 79.88 -36.02
CA ASN A 269 74.73 81.00 -35.20
C ASN A 269 76.21 80.90 -34.77
N ASP A 270 76.87 79.77 -34.98
CA ASP A 270 78.32 79.56 -34.76
C ASP A 270 79.20 79.90 -35.99
N THR A 271 78.60 80.38 -37.11
CA THR A 271 79.38 80.75 -38.32
C THR A 271 79.72 82.26 -38.34
N PRO A 272 81.01 82.65 -38.37
CA PRO A 272 81.39 84.06 -38.43
C PRO A 272 81.06 84.64 -39.81
N THR A 273 80.37 85.78 -39.80
CA THR A 273 79.99 86.58 -40.97
C THR A 273 81.26 87.05 -41.71
N PRO A 274 81.45 86.74 -43.01
CA PRO A 274 82.48 87.41 -43.79
C PRO A 274 82.00 88.82 -44.15
N THR A 275 82.72 89.81 -43.64
CA THR A 275 82.65 91.23 -43.99
C THR A 275 82.64 91.48 -45.50
N LEU A 276 81.68 92.28 -45.97
CA LEU A 276 81.72 93.00 -47.24
C LEU A 276 82.99 93.86 -47.34
N PRO A 277 83.53 94.04 -48.56
CA PRO A 277 84.08 95.32 -48.96
C PRO A 277 83.42 95.89 -50.21
N ALA A 278 83.16 97.20 -50.11
CA ALA A 278 82.96 98.28 -51.08
C ALA A 278 82.88 97.96 -52.58
#